data_AF-A0A7V0LSP1-F1
#
_entry.id   AF-A0A7V0LSP1-F1
#
_cell.length_a   1.000
_cell.length_b   1.000
_cell.length_c   1.000
_cell.angle_alpha   90.00
_cell.angle_beta   90.00
_cell.angle_gamma   90.00
#
_symmetry.space_group_name_H-M   'P 1'
#
loop_
_entity.id
_entity.type
_entity.pdbx_description
1 polymer ?
#
loop_
_entity_poly.entity_id
_entity_poly.type
_entity_poly.pdbx_seq_one_letter_code
_entity_poly.pdbx_strand_id
1 'polypeptide(L)'
;MGMASSGSMASTRSRLWKWTCSSGTSSATRSRSKTAPSSCSSSDSRHTQGPVGNLDLRQQWKYSWQDLAKEVVPTGLCTGCSGCIISCPHQVLNLNRHVWKPELAQDAWVNADERRCSYGERGCTVCARVCPRFRLWEADADEAKWSRHRTAEEVLGVYRAIVLVQAKDSEIADAGQDGGLGTALLLYALENDYIDAALVSFFDEEMRTRPGIARTR
;
A
#
# COMPACT_ATOMS: atom_id res chain seq x y z
N MET A 1 48.54 -24.73 38.20
CA MET A 1 48.60 -24.54 36.74
C MET A 1 47.16 -24.25 36.31
N GLY A 2 46.70 -23.00 36.38
CA GLY A 2 46.61 -22.06 35.25
C GLY A 2 45.14 -22.04 34.79
N MET A 3 44.45 -20.96 34.42
CA MET A 3 44.71 -19.53 34.32
C MET A 3 43.31 -18.86 34.34
N ALA A 4 43.24 -17.63 34.82
CA ALA A 4 42.06 -16.77 34.72
C ALA A 4 41.93 -16.16 33.32
N SER A 5 40.70 -15.88 32.88
CA SER A 5 40.36 -14.81 31.91
C SER A 5 38.82 -14.73 31.79
N SER A 6 38.16 -13.88 32.58
CA SER A 6 37.77 -12.50 32.25
C SER A 6 36.66 -12.42 31.19
N GLY A 7 35.44 -12.14 31.68
CA GLY A 7 34.29 -11.80 30.85
C GLY A 7 34.49 -10.47 30.11
N SER A 8 33.98 -10.42 28.88
CA SER A 8 33.91 -9.19 28.09
C SER A 8 32.44 -8.80 27.94
N MET A 9 32.09 -7.68 28.58
CA MET A 9 30.80 -7.02 28.41
C MET A 9 30.72 -6.45 26.99
N ALA A 10 29.76 -6.92 26.19
CA ALA A 10 29.40 -6.29 24.93
C ALA A 10 28.84 -4.90 25.21
N SER A 11 29.63 -3.86 24.92
CA SER A 11 29.23 -2.46 25.00
C SER A 11 28.29 -2.13 23.84
N THR A 12 26.99 -2.03 24.12
CA THR A 12 25.99 -1.52 23.18
C THR A 12 26.20 -0.01 23.01
N ARG A 13 27.03 0.39 22.04
CA ARG A 13 27.12 1.78 21.60
C ARG A 13 25.90 2.11 20.75
N SER A 14 24.88 2.70 21.36
CA SER A 14 23.81 3.40 20.65
C SER A 14 24.40 4.57 19.86
N ARG A 15 24.67 4.36 18.56
CA ARG A 15 24.95 5.47 17.66
C ARG A 15 23.62 6.06 17.23
N LEU A 16 23.24 7.19 17.83
CA LEU A 16 22.25 8.08 17.23
C LEU A 16 22.84 8.63 15.93
N TRP A 17 22.23 8.30 14.80
CA TRP A 17 22.61 8.87 13.52
C TRP A 17 21.73 10.09 13.22
N LYS A 18 22.37 11.26 13.14
CA LYS A 18 21.76 12.48 12.62
C LYS A 18 21.71 12.39 11.10
N TRP A 19 20.52 12.43 10.55
CA TRP A 19 20.30 12.66 9.12
C TRP A 19 20.64 14.12 8.81
N THR A 20 21.73 14.36 8.07
CA THR A 20 22.03 15.68 7.54
C THR A 20 21.41 15.82 6.15
N CYS A 21 20.33 16.60 6.07
CA CYS A 21 19.73 17.04 4.82
C CYS A 21 20.52 18.27 4.33
N SER A 22 21.22 18.17 3.19
CA SER A 22 21.90 19.30 2.59
C SER A 22 20.89 20.14 1.79
N SER A 23 20.43 21.25 2.36
CA SER A 23 19.61 22.24 1.66
C SER A 23 20.48 23.09 0.73
N GLY A 24 20.49 22.75 -0.56
CA GLY A 24 21.04 23.62 -1.60
C GLY A 24 20.11 24.81 -1.85
N THR A 25 20.53 26.01 -1.42
CA THR A 25 19.86 27.28 -1.76
C THR A 25 20.25 27.69 -3.18
N SER A 26 19.33 27.54 -4.14
CA SER A 26 19.41 28.19 -5.45
C SER A 26 18.50 29.42 -5.45
N SER A 27 19.11 30.58 -5.33
CA SER A 27 18.47 31.89 -5.49
C SER A 27 18.19 32.17 -6.97
N ALA A 28 16.92 32.06 -7.37
CA ALA A 28 16.45 32.48 -8.69
C ALA A 28 15.59 33.76 -8.54
N THR A 29 16.16 34.88 -8.98
CA THR A 29 15.48 36.19 -9.09
C THR A 29 14.43 36.12 -10.20
N ARG A 30 13.14 36.25 -9.84
CA ARG A 30 12.04 36.31 -10.82
C ARG A 30 11.43 37.71 -10.82
N SER A 31 11.58 38.42 -11.93
CA SER A 31 11.01 39.73 -12.19
C SER A 31 9.47 39.65 -12.26
N ARG A 32 8.80 40.59 -11.59
CA ARG A 32 7.34 40.76 -11.63
C ARG A 32 6.95 41.53 -12.88
N SER A 33 6.25 40.90 -13.82
CA SER A 33 5.40 41.58 -14.80
C SER A 33 3.93 41.42 -14.37
N LYS A 34 3.27 42.54 -14.06
CA LYS A 34 1.84 42.60 -13.74
C LYS A 34 1.03 42.60 -15.04
N THR A 35 0.29 41.54 -15.31
CA THR A 35 -0.87 41.55 -16.22
C THR A 35 -1.92 40.58 -15.65
N ALA A 36 -3.11 41.11 -15.36
CA ALA A 36 -4.25 40.35 -14.86
C ALA A 36 -5.04 39.76 -16.02
N PRO A 37 -5.57 38.52 -15.90
CA PRO A 37 -6.69 38.10 -16.72
C PRO A 37 -7.97 37.95 -15.88
N SER A 38 -9.00 38.64 -16.38
CA SER A 38 -10.42 38.28 -16.46
C SER A 38 -10.99 37.22 -15.49
N SER A 39 -12.00 37.69 -14.75
CA SER A 39 -12.98 36.96 -13.96
C SER A 39 -13.50 35.66 -14.60
N CYS A 40 -13.18 34.52 -13.98
CA CYS A 40 -13.98 33.30 -14.11
C CYS A 40 -15.02 33.29 -12.98
N SER A 41 -16.29 33.28 -13.40
CA SER A 41 -17.46 33.11 -12.55
C SER A 41 -17.41 31.79 -11.79
N SER A 42 -17.47 31.90 -10.47
CA SER A 42 -17.56 30.79 -9.52
C SER A 42 -18.91 30.08 -9.65
N SER A 43 -18.97 28.94 -10.34
CA SER A 43 -20.06 27.96 -10.17
C SER A 43 -19.76 27.10 -8.95
N ASP A 44 -20.17 27.62 -7.81
CA ASP A 44 -20.08 27.02 -6.48
C ASP A 44 -20.99 25.79 -6.39
N SER A 45 -20.48 24.62 -6.79
CA SER A 45 -21.10 23.32 -6.54
C SER A 45 -20.45 22.68 -5.32
N ARG A 46 -20.81 23.21 -4.14
CA ARG A 46 -20.51 22.60 -2.85
C ARG A 46 -21.12 21.20 -2.80
N HIS A 47 -20.31 20.18 -3.08
CA HIS A 47 -20.55 18.84 -2.55
C HIS A 47 -20.40 18.93 -1.03
N THR A 48 -21.51 19.14 -0.34
CA THR A 48 -21.62 19.04 1.11
C THR A 48 -21.33 17.60 1.52
N GLN A 49 -20.11 17.33 1.96
CA GLN A 49 -19.81 16.12 2.72
C GLN A 49 -20.47 16.27 4.10
N GLY A 50 -21.49 15.47 4.37
CA GLY A 50 -22.20 15.46 5.66
C GLY A 50 -21.29 14.99 6.81
N PRO A 51 -21.69 15.24 8.06
CA PRO A 51 -20.89 14.88 9.23
C PRO A 51 -20.87 13.35 9.39
N VAL A 52 -19.70 12.73 9.17
CA VAL A 52 -19.51 11.28 9.37
C VAL A 52 -19.24 11.03 10.85
N GLY A 53 -20.30 11.10 11.65
CA GLY A 53 -20.28 10.83 13.08
C GLY A 53 -20.86 9.46 13.40
N ASN A 54 -20.03 8.60 13.99
CA ASN A 54 -20.38 7.30 14.62
C ASN A 54 -20.76 6.17 13.65
N LEU A 55 -19.75 5.54 13.06
CA LEU A 55 -19.90 4.26 12.37
C LEU A 55 -20.12 3.16 13.43
N ASP A 56 -21.36 2.70 13.56
CA ASP A 56 -21.68 1.45 14.27
C ASP A 56 -20.81 0.33 13.70
N LEU A 57 -19.88 -0.20 14.49
CA LEU A 57 -18.97 -1.27 14.07
C LEU A 57 -19.73 -2.52 13.59
N ARG A 58 -20.99 -2.71 14.02
CA ARG A 58 -21.88 -3.78 13.52
C ARG A 58 -22.41 -3.52 12.10
N GLN A 59 -22.37 -2.28 11.61
CA GLN A 59 -22.70 -1.93 10.22
C GLN A 59 -21.51 -2.08 9.27
N GLN A 60 -20.28 -2.05 9.77
CA GLN A 60 -19.08 -1.96 8.94
C GLN A 60 -18.82 -3.22 8.09
N TRP A 61 -19.22 -4.41 8.58
CA TRP A 61 -18.86 -5.70 7.95
C TRP A 61 -20.08 -6.50 7.51
N LYS A 62 -20.97 -5.84 6.77
CA LYS A 62 -22.18 -6.45 6.20
C LYS A 62 -21.99 -6.91 4.75
N TYR A 63 -20.96 -6.40 4.06
CA TYR A 63 -20.80 -6.59 2.63
C TYR A 63 -20.09 -7.90 2.30
N SER A 64 -20.62 -8.60 1.32
CA SER A 64 -20.12 -9.89 0.88
C SER A 64 -19.46 -9.80 -0.49
N TRP A 65 -19.08 -10.95 -1.04
CA TRP A 65 -18.64 -11.06 -2.43
C TRP A 65 -19.63 -10.41 -3.40
N GLN A 66 -20.94 -10.54 -3.15
CA GLN A 66 -21.97 -10.02 -4.05
C GLN A 66 -21.88 -8.50 -4.23
N ASP A 67 -21.66 -7.76 -3.14
CA ASP A 67 -21.55 -6.31 -3.17
C ASP A 67 -20.26 -5.88 -3.89
N LEU A 68 -19.15 -6.52 -3.57
CA LEU A 68 -17.86 -6.25 -4.21
C LEU A 68 -17.90 -6.58 -5.71
N ALA A 69 -18.43 -7.75 -6.08
CA ALA A 69 -18.53 -8.20 -7.46
C ALA A 69 -19.46 -7.31 -8.28
N LYS A 70 -20.49 -6.73 -7.66
CA LYS A 70 -21.39 -5.78 -8.30
C LYS A 70 -20.76 -4.40 -8.50
N GLU A 71 -20.01 -3.89 -7.52
CA GLU A 71 -19.55 -2.50 -7.51
C GLU A 71 -18.14 -2.28 -8.03
N VAL A 72 -17.25 -3.27 -7.91
CA VAL A 72 -15.80 -3.09 -8.20
C VAL A 72 -15.38 -3.75 -9.51
N VAL A 73 -15.90 -4.95 -9.79
CA VAL A 73 -15.45 -5.78 -10.92
C VAL A 73 -15.94 -5.26 -12.28
N PRO A 74 -17.24 -4.95 -12.48
CA PRO A 74 -17.73 -4.47 -13.78
C PRO A 74 -17.41 -2.99 -14.05
N THR A 75 -17.19 -2.19 -13.00
CA THR A 75 -16.95 -0.73 -13.10
C THR A 75 -15.51 -0.36 -13.49
N GLY A 76 -14.62 -1.36 -13.61
CA GLY A 76 -13.20 -1.13 -13.91
C GLY A 76 -12.40 -0.61 -12.71
N LEU A 77 -12.96 -0.58 -11.50
CA LEU A 77 -12.24 -0.20 -10.29
C LEU A 77 -11.25 -1.28 -9.83
N CYS A 78 -11.47 -2.54 -10.21
CA CYS A 78 -10.58 -3.65 -9.88
C CYS A 78 -9.23 -3.52 -10.61
N THR A 79 -8.12 -3.60 -9.86
CA THR A 79 -6.75 -3.53 -10.38
C THR A 79 -6.05 -4.89 -10.50
N GLY A 80 -6.76 -6.00 -10.27
CA GLY A 80 -6.19 -7.35 -10.35
C GLY A 80 -5.21 -7.70 -9.21
N CYS A 81 -5.21 -6.95 -8.10
CA CYS A 81 -4.26 -7.14 -6.99
C CYS A 81 -4.38 -8.46 -6.21
N SER A 82 -5.40 -9.27 -6.50
CA SER A 82 -5.65 -10.58 -5.86
C SER A 82 -5.87 -10.56 -4.34
N GLY A 83 -6.03 -9.39 -3.71
CA GLY A 83 -6.26 -9.29 -2.26
C GLY A 83 -7.49 -10.07 -1.79
N CYS A 84 -8.60 -10.01 -2.54
CA CYS A 84 -9.81 -10.77 -2.26
C CYS A 84 -9.61 -12.29 -2.33
N ILE A 85 -8.75 -12.75 -3.24
CA ILE A 85 -8.45 -14.16 -3.48
C ILE A 85 -7.60 -14.71 -2.33
N ILE A 86 -6.46 -14.05 -2.07
CA ILE A 86 -5.50 -14.48 -1.04
C ILE A 86 -6.16 -14.49 0.34
N SER A 87 -7.05 -13.54 0.60
CA SER A 87 -7.72 -13.43 1.90
C SER A 87 -8.94 -14.33 2.04
N CYS A 88 -9.38 -15.02 0.99
CA CYS A 88 -10.57 -15.86 1.06
C CYS A 88 -10.29 -17.10 1.92
N PRO A 89 -10.93 -17.27 3.10
CA PRO A 89 -10.68 -18.42 3.95
C PRO A 89 -11.22 -19.73 3.36
N HIS A 90 -12.11 -19.65 2.37
CA HIS A 90 -12.73 -20.79 1.71
C HIS A 90 -12.10 -21.13 0.36
N GLN A 91 -11.15 -20.33 -0.14
CA GLN A 91 -10.44 -20.57 -1.39
C GLN A 91 -11.36 -20.74 -2.63
N VAL A 92 -12.49 -20.03 -2.65
CA VAL A 92 -13.49 -20.10 -3.74
C VAL A 92 -13.40 -18.96 -4.75
N LEU A 93 -12.33 -18.16 -4.71
CA LEU A 93 -12.09 -17.08 -5.66
C LEU A 93 -10.83 -17.37 -6.46
N ASN A 94 -10.91 -17.16 -7.78
CA ASN A 94 -9.81 -17.34 -8.72
C ASN A 94 -9.50 -16.04 -9.43
N LEU A 95 -8.27 -15.88 -9.90
CA LEU A 95 -7.90 -14.77 -10.78
C LEU A 95 -7.93 -15.26 -12.23
N ASN A 96 -8.79 -14.68 -13.05
CA ASN A 96 -8.70 -14.86 -14.49
C ASN A 96 -7.48 -14.07 -15.00
N ARG A 97 -6.42 -14.79 -15.38
CA ARG A 97 -5.14 -14.20 -15.80
C ARG A 97 -5.18 -13.54 -17.19
N HIS A 98 -6.24 -13.75 -17.97
CA HIS A 98 -6.41 -13.10 -19.27
C HIS A 98 -6.99 -11.70 -19.13
N VAL A 99 -7.97 -11.52 -18.23
CA VAL A 99 -8.63 -10.23 -18.01
C VAL A 99 -8.25 -9.55 -16.69
N TRP A 100 -7.43 -10.20 -15.87
CA TRP A 100 -6.98 -9.74 -14.54
C TRP A 100 -8.12 -9.39 -13.58
N LYS A 101 -9.20 -10.17 -13.61
CA LYS A 101 -10.38 -9.99 -12.74
C LYS A 101 -10.61 -11.23 -11.86
N PRO A 102 -11.11 -11.03 -10.63
CA PRO A 102 -11.50 -12.14 -9.77
C PRO A 102 -12.81 -12.78 -10.25
N GLU A 103 -12.88 -14.10 -10.17
CA GLU A 103 -14.04 -14.93 -10.52
C GLU A 103 -14.38 -15.87 -9.36
N LEU A 104 -15.67 -16.05 -9.11
CA LEU A 104 -16.15 -17.01 -8.11
C LEU A 104 -16.16 -18.41 -8.71
N ALA A 105 -15.58 -19.37 -8.00
CA ALA A 105 -15.62 -20.77 -8.39
C ALA A 105 -17.06 -21.29 -8.46
N GLN A 106 -17.36 -22.10 -9.49
CA GLN A 106 -18.72 -22.53 -9.82
C GLN A 106 -19.41 -23.32 -8.70
N ASP A 107 -18.63 -24.08 -7.92
CA ASP A 107 -19.09 -24.85 -6.76
C ASP A 107 -19.57 -23.96 -5.60
N ALA A 108 -19.16 -22.69 -5.56
CA ALA A 108 -19.58 -21.72 -4.57
C ALA A 108 -20.77 -20.85 -5.01
N TRP A 109 -21.26 -21.01 -6.25
CA TRP A 109 -22.39 -20.24 -6.76
C TRP A 109 -23.69 -20.59 -6.04
N VAL A 110 -24.57 -19.60 -5.90
CA VAL A 110 -25.92 -19.78 -5.35
C VAL A 110 -26.94 -19.52 -6.43
N ASN A 111 -27.87 -20.45 -6.65
CA ASN A 111 -28.91 -20.35 -7.69
C ASN A 111 -28.35 -20.06 -9.10
N ALA A 112 -27.20 -20.65 -9.43
CA ALA A 112 -26.48 -20.42 -10.68
C ALA A 112 -26.07 -18.95 -10.95
N ASP A 113 -25.88 -18.16 -9.89
CA ASP A 113 -25.40 -16.77 -9.97
C ASP A 113 -23.94 -16.66 -9.50
N GLU A 114 -23.04 -16.33 -10.42
CA GLU A 114 -21.60 -16.15 -10.19
C GLU A 114 -21.25 -14.99 -9.23
N ARG A 115 -22.20 -14.10 -8.96
CA ARG A 115 -22.04 -12.99 -8.01
C ARG A 115 -22.47 -13.39 -6.61
N ARG A 116 -23.15 -14.52 -6.43
CA ARG A 116 -23.63 -14.96 -5.13
C ARG A 116 -22.78 -16.12 -4.62
N CYS A 117 -22.02 -15.84 -3.58
CA CYS A 117 -21.18 -16.81 -2.90
C CYS A 117 -21.95 -17.47 -1.76
N SER A 118 -21.97 -18.81 -1.74
CA SER A 118 -22.64 -19.61 -0.71
C SER A 118 -22.15 -19.30 0.71
N TYR A 119 -20.87 -18.97 0.87
CA TYR A 119 -20.29 -18.52 2.14
C TYR A 119 -20.64 -17.06 2.46
N GLY A 120 -20.77 -16.21 1.43
CA GLY A 120 -21.19 -14.82 1.57
C GLY A 120 -22.62 -14.71 2.11
N GLU A 121 -23.55 -15.53 1.59
CA GLU A 121 -24.93 -15.64 2.08
C GLU A 121 -25.02 -16.07 3.55
N ARG A 122 -24.01 -16.79 4.04
CA ARG A 122 -23.89 -17.20 5.45
C ARG A 122 -23.15 -16.16 6.31
N GLY A 123 -22.82 -15.00 5.75
CA GLY A 123 -22.22 -13.87 6.47
C GLY A 123 -20.71 -13.69 6.29
N CYS A 124 -20.05 -14.40 5.36
CA CYS A 124 -18.63 -14.17 5.08
C CYS A 124 -18.41 -12.84 4.33
N THR A 125 -17.58 -11.96 4.90
CA THR A 125 -17.35 -10.60 4.39
C THR A 125 -15.89 -10.29 4.07
N VAL A 126 -15.00 -11.28 4.19
CA VAL A 126 -13.55 -11.07 4.15
C VAL A 126 -13.08 -10.44 2.83
N CYS A 127 -13.56 -10.95 1.69
CA CYS A 127 -13.16 -10.43 0.38
C CYS A 127 -13.53 -8.95 0.16
N ALA A 128 -14.69 -8.51 0.65
CA ALA A 128 -15.12 -7.11 0.57
C ALA A 128 -14.26 -6.21 1.46
N ARG A 129 -13.88 -6.70 2.66
CA ARG A 129 -13.08 -5.94 3.64
C ARG A 129 -11.64 -5.69 3.22
N VAL A 130 -11.06 -6.61 2.47
CA VAL A 130 -9.66 -6.48 2.02
C VAL A 130 -9.51 -5.70 0.72
N CYS A 131 -10.61 -5.32 0.07
CA CYS A 131 -10.55 -4.62 -1.20
C CYS A 131 -10.34 -3.11 -0.98
N PRO A 132 -9.18 -2.54 -1.37
CA PRO A 132 -8.91 -1.12 -1.18
C PRO A 132 -9.74 -0.20 -2.07
N ARG A 133 -10.47 -0.77 -3.03
CA ARG A 133 -11.32 -0.06 -3.99
C ARG A 133 -12.80 -0.12 -3.63
N PHE A 134 -13.14 -0.78 -2.51
CA PHE A 134 -14.52 -0.96 -2.10
C PHE A 134 -14.92 0.11 -1.07
N ARG A 135 -15.80 1.02 -1.49
CA ARG A 135 -16.48 2.02 -0.66
C ARG A 135 -15.50 2.80 0.25
N LEU A 136 -15.74 2.79 1.56
CA LEU A 136 -15.03 3.62 2.55
C LEU A 136 -13.69 3.05 3.02
N TRP A 137 -13.17 2.00 2.36
CA TRP A 137 -11.93 1.34 2.78
C TRP A 137 -10.78 2.33 3.04
N GLU A 138 -10.61 3.31 2.14
CA GLU A 138 -9.54 4.29 2.24
C GLU A 138 -9.69 5.21 3.46
N ALA A 139 -10.91 5.66 3.73
CA ALA A 139 -11.23 6.49 4.90
C ALA A 139 -11.06 5.71 6.20
N ASP A 140 -11.49 4.44 6.22
CA ASP A 140 -11.33 3.54 7.37
C ASP A 140 -9.84 3.24 7.64
N ALA A 141 -9.03 3.09 6.58
CA ALA A 141 -7.59 2.87 6.70
C ALA A 141 -6.88 4.12 7.28
N ASP A 142 -7.30 5.32 6.90
CA ASP A 142 -6.79 6.57 7.46
C ASP A 142 -7.13 6.70 8.95
N GLU A 143 -8.38 6.46 9.32
CA GLU A 143 -8.81 6.53 10.72
C GLU A 143 -8.06 5.49 11.58
N ALA A 144 -7.90 4.27 11.07
CA ALA A 144 -7.18 3.21 11.78
C ALA A 144 -5.68 3.51 11.96
N LYS A 145 -5.05 4.19 11.00
CA LYS A 145 -3.59 4.46 11.02
C LYS A 145 -3.23 5.80 11.66
N TRP A 146 -4.06 6.81 11.44
CA TRP A 146 -3.77 8.22 11.76
C TRP A 146 -4.78 8.85 12.71
N SER A 147 -5.89 8.16 13.04
CA SER A 147 -6.98 8.66 13.88
C SER A 147 -7.57 9.99 13.39
N ARG A 148 -7.55 10.16 12.06
CA ARG A 148 -8.20 11.25 11.33
C ARG A 148 -8.31 10.88 9.86
N HIS A 149 -9.20 11.58 9.15
CA HIS A 149 -9.21 11.58 7.69
C HIS A 149 -8.20 12.59 7.11
N ARG A 150 -7.85 12.39 5.84
CA ARG A 150 -7.04 13.34 5.06
C ARG A 150 -7.79 14.61 4.74
N THR A 151 -7.08 15.73 4.62
CA THR A 151 -7.63 16.97 4.06
C THR A 151 -7.60 16.96 2.54
N ALA A 152 -8.31 17.88 1.89
CA ALA A 152 -8.33 17.98 0.43
C ALA A 152 -6.94 18.31 -0.17
N GLU A 153 -6.06 18.91 0.62
CA GLU A 153 -4.69 19.27 0.23
C GLU A 153 -3.71 18.09 0.33
N GLU A 154 -4.06 17.03 1.07
CA GLU A 154 -3.24 15.82 1.26
C GLU A 154 -3.40 14.83 0.09
N VAL A 155 -3.21 15.32 -1.13
CA VAL A 155 -3.41 14.55 -2.38
C VAL A 155 -2.52 13.28 -2.45
N LEU A 156 -1.32 13.34 -1.87
CA LEU A 156 -0.38 12.22 -1.80
C LEU A 156 -0.56 11.32 -0.57
N GLY A 157 -1.58 11.58 0.25
CA GLY A 157 -1.75 10.96 1.56
C GLY A 157 -1.10 11.76 2.69
N VAL A 158 -1.20 11.23 3.91
CA VAL A 158 -0.55 11.79 5.10
C VAL A 158 0.95 11.48 5.05
N TYR A 159 1.81 12.50 5.02
CA TYR A 159 3.27 12.34 4.99
C TYR A 159 3.97 13.21 6.02
N ARG A 160 5.15 12.77 6.46
CA ARG A 160 6.05 13.56 7.33
C ARG A 160 7.09 14.35 6.54
N ALA A 161 7.57 13.78 5.43
CA ALA A 161 8.56 14.39 4.56
C ALA A 161 8.43 13.80 3.15
N ILE A 162 8.77 14.62 2.15
CA ILE A 162 8.93 14.20 0.75
C ILE A 162 10.38 14.46 0.40
N VAL A 163 11.09 13.43 -0.04
CA VAL A 163 12.53 13.47 -0.33
C VAL A 163 12.81 12.82 -1.67
N LEU A 164 13.85 13.31 -2.36
CA LEU A 164 14.43 12.68 -3.53
C LEU A 164 15.71 11.97 -3.11
N VAL A 165 15.83 10.69 -3.43
CA VAL A 165 16.91 9.81 -2.94
C VAL A 165 17.38 8.85 -4.03
N GLN A 166 18.62 8.39 -3.91
CA GLN A 166 19.23 7.35 -4.74
C GLN A 166 20.15 6.50 -3.85
N ALA A 167 20.31 5.22 -4.18
CA ALA A 167 21.29 4.36 -3.53
C ALA A 167 22.71 4.93 -3.72
N LYS A 168 23.50 4.90 -2.64
CA LYS A 168 24.90 5.35 -2.69
C LYS A 168 25.80 4.36 -3.42
N ASP A 169 25.46 3.08 -3.34
CA ASP A 169 26.14 1.99 -4.04
C ASP A 169 25.71 2.00 -5.51
N SER A 170 26.67 2.17 -6.41
CA SER A 170 26.40 2.26 -7.85
C SER A 170 25.83 0.97 -8.41
N GLU A 171 26.22 -0.21 -7.92
CA GLU A 171 25.67 -1.47 -8.41
C GLU A 171 24.17 -1.57 -8.12
N ILE A 172 23.75 -1.11 -6.93
CA ILE A 172 22.34 -1.07 -6.54
C ILE A 172 21.60 0.04 -7.31
N ALA A 173 22.21 1.21 -7.46
CA ALA A 173 21.60 2.34 -8.14
C ALA A 173 21.35 2.06 -9.64
N ASP A 174 22.27 1.35 -10.29
CA ASP A 174 22.21 1.04 -11.72
C ASP A 174 21.26 -0.14 -12.01
N ALA A 175 21.23 -1.16 -11.14
CA ALA A 175 20.35 -2.32 -11.30
C ALA A 175 18.92 -2.08 -10.76
N GLY A 176 18.75 -1.17 -9.81
CA GLY A 176 17.50 -0.96 -9.09
C GLY A 176 16.54 0.03 -9.77
N GLN A 177 15.25 -0.24 -9.67
CA GLN A 177 14.21 0.70 -10.09
C GLN A 177 14.29 2.01 -9.27
N ASP A 178 14.08 3.14 -9.93
CA ASP A 178 14.07 4.49 -9.32
C ASP A 178 15.31 4.78 -8.46
N GLY A 179 16.48 4.35 -8.93
CA GLY A 179 17.76 4.55 -8.25
C GLY A 179 18.00 3.60 -7.07
N GLY A 180 17.25 2.50 -6.98
CA GLY A 180 17.54 1.37 -6.08
C GLY A 180 17.21 1.60 -4.61
N LEU A 181 16.35 2.57 -4.29
CA LEU A 181 15.96 2.87 -2.90
C LEU A 181 15.41 1.65 -2.16
N GLY A 182 14.47 0.94 -2.77
CA GLY A 182 13.82 -0.23 -2.15
C GLY A 182 14.84 -1.31 -1.78
N THR A 183 15.71 -1.66 -2.73
CA THR A 183 16.80 -2.61 -2.53
C THR A 183 17.77 -2.15 -1.45
N ALA A 184 18.21 -0.88 -1.48
CA ALA A 184 19.13 -0.34 -0.48
C ALA A 184 18.56 -0.40 0.95
N LEU A 185 17.26 -0.12 1.14
CA LEU A 185 16.60 -0.22 2.44
C LEU A 185 16.50 -1.66 2.93
N LEU A 186 16.15 -2.60 2.04
CA LEU A 186 16.05 -4.02 2.39
C LEU A 186 17.41 -4.61 2.76
N LEU A 187 18.46 -4.29 2.00
CA LEU A 187 19.83 -4.73 2.31
C LEU A 187 20.31 -4.15 3.63
N TYR A 188 20.10 -2.85 3.86
CA TYR A 188 20.41 -2.25 5.16
C TYR A 188 19.69 -2.98 6.31
N ALA A 189 18.41 -3.29 6.14
CA ALA A 189 17.63 -4.00 7.17
C ALA A 189 18.14 -5.43 7.42
N LEU A 190 18.52 -6.17 6.38
CA LEU A 190 19.09 -7.53 6.48
C LEU A 190 20.48 -7.50 7.11
N GLU A 191 21.38 -6.64 6.63
CA GLU A 191 22.77 -6.54 7.09
C GLU A 191 22.91 -6.05 8.54
N ASN A 192 21.86 -5.42 9.08
CA ASN A 192 21.82 -4.90 10.45
C ASN A 192 20.79 -5.65 11.32
N ASP A 193 20.36 -6.84 10.92
CA ASP A 193 19.46 -7.72 11.69
C ASP A 193 18.13 -7.06 12.12
N TYR A 194 17.61 -6.10 11.34
CA TYR A 194 16.25 -5.56 11.56
C TYR A 194 15.17 -6.51 11.03
N ILE A 195 15.52 -7.35 10.05
CA ILE A 195 14.65 -8.38 9.46
C ILE A 195 15.47 -9.64 9.18
N ASP A 196 14.87 -10.82 9.33
CA ASP A 196 15.50 -12.10 8.96
C ASP A 196 15.40 -12.40 7.46
N ALA A 197 14.40 -11.81 6.79
CA ALA A 197 14.09 -12.03 5.39
C ALA A 197 13.19 -10.92 4.83
N ALA A 198 13.22 -10.74 3.50
CA ALA A 198 12.34 -9.85 2.76
C ALA A 198 11.49 -10.64 1.74
N LEU A 199 10.18 -10.33 1.68
CA LEU A 199 9.31 -10.81 0.61
C LEU A 199 9.44 -9.86 -0.59
N VAL A 200 9.96 -10.39 -1.70
CA VAL A 200 10.26 -9.60 -2.90
C VAL A 200 9.67 -10.25 -4.15
N SER A 201 9.55 -9.46 -5.21
CA SER A 201 9.19 -9.95 -6.53
C SER A 201 10.46 -10.15 -7.35
N PHE A 202 10.88 -11.39 -7.51
CA PHE A 202 11.87 -11.78 -8.51
C PHE A 202 11.26 -11.78 -9.91
N PHE A 203 12.07 -12.07 -10.91
CA PHE A 203 11.62 -12.31 -12.27
C PHE A 203 12.42 -13.46 -12.89
N ASP A 204 11.81 -14.15 -13.85
CA ASP A 204 12.52 -15.11 -14.69
C ASP A 204 13.10 -14.46 -15.95
N GLU A 205 13.74 -15.25 -16.81
CA GLU A 205 14.38 -14.76 -18.04
C GLU A 205 13.39 -14.05 -18.99
N GLU A 206 12.10 -14.40 -18.91
CA GLU A 206 11.04 -13.73 -19.67
C GLU A 206 10.40 -12.53 -18.93
N MET A 207 11.05 -12.02 -17.89
CA MET A 207 10.59 -10.90 -17.06
C MET A 207 9.22 -11.14 -16.38
N ARG A 208 8.83 -12.40 -16.18
CA ARG A 208 7.59 -12.72 -15.46
C ARG A 208 7.86 -12.70 -13.98
N THR A 209 7.01 -12.00 -13.23
CA THR A 209 7.18 -11.84 -11.79
C THR A 209 7.04 -13.17 -11.05
N ARG A 210 7.96 -13.42 -10.12
CA ARG A 210 7.95 -14.58 -9.23
C ARG A 210 8.10 -14.11 -7.79
N PRO A 211 7.12 -14.37 -6.89
CA PRO A 211 7.31 -14.05 -5.50
C PRO A 211 8.43 -14.92 -4.92
N GLY A 212 9.24 -14.36 -4.02
CA GLY A 212 10.20 -15.14 -3.27
C GLY A 212 10.71 -14.45 -2.02
N ILE A 213 11.53 -15.19 -1.27
CA ILE A 213 12.04 -14.79 0.03
C ILE A 213 13.54 -14.53 -0.13
N ALA A 214 13.95 -13.27 -0.03
CA ALA A 214 15.36 -12.88 0.03
C ALA A 214 15.85 -12.93 1.48
N ARG A 215 16.97 -13.60 1.73
CA ARG A 215 17.62 -13.68 3.06
C ARG A 215 19.04 -13.12 3.07
N THR A 216 19.55 -12.82 1.88
CA THR A 216 20.90 -12.33 1.64
C THR A 216 20.84 -11.24 0.58
N ARG A 217 21.98 -10.60 0.35
CA ARG A 217 22.17 -9.72 -0.80
C ARG A 217 21.95 -10.44 -2.12
#